data_AF-A0A444X7F0-F1
#
_entry.id   AF-A0A444X7F0-F1
#
_cell.length_a   1.000
_cell.length_b   1.000
_cell.length_c   1.000
_cell.angle_alpha   90.00
_cell.angle_beta   90.00
_cell.angle_gamma   90.00
#
_symmetry.space_group_name_H-M   'P 1'
#
loop_
_entity.id
_entity.type
_entity.pdbx_description
1 polymer ?
#
loop_
_entity_poly.entity_id
_entity_poly.type
_entity_poly.pdbx_seq_one_letter_code
_entity_poly.pdbx_strand_id
1 'polypeptide(L)'
;MDRASVKAKDDAAESCNIKSFSNPDGCIRTWLQRKSKDSEVDVRIVDDDVTIKLFQRKKINCLLSVAKFLDELQLELHHVAGGHVGKYYSFLFNSKVGISF
;
A
#
# COMPACT_ATOMS: atom_id res chain seq x y z
N MET A 1 13.70 -46.78 11.38
CA MET A 1 13.11 -46.47 10.07
C MET A 1 12.67 -45.02 10.10
N ASP A 2 13.62 -44.15 9.79
CA ASP A 2 13.50 -42.71 9.75
C ASP A 2 12.54 -42.28 8.63
N ARG A 3 11.59 -41.39 8.94
CA ARG A 3 10.88 -40.63 7.92
C ARG A 3 11.13 -39.16 8.16
N ALA A 4 11.81 -38.57 7.19
CA ALA A 4 12.46 -37.28 7.21
C ALA A 4 11.58 -36.13 7.75
N SER A 5 12.22 -35.29 8.55
CA SER A 5 11.79 -33.94 8.88
C SER A 5 11.68 -33.12 7.59
N VAL A 6 10.46 -32.82 7.14
CA VAL A 6 10.25 -31.78 6.14
C VAL A 6 10.15 -30.46 6.90
N LYS A 7 11.29 -29.78 6.99
CA LYS A 7 11.38 -28.39 7.44
C LYS A 7 10.67 -27.51 6.40
N ALA A 8 9.40 -27.18 6.67
CA ALA A 8 8.70 -26.14 5.92
C ALA A 8 9.45 -24.82 6.13
N LYS A 9 9.90 -24.23 5.04
CA LYS A 9 10.66 -22.98 4.99
C LYS A 9 9.78 -21.84 5.50
N ASP A 10 10.42 -20.83 6.09
CA ASP A 10 9.78 -19.58 6.52
C ASP A 10 9.03 -18.89 5.36
N ASP A 11 7.74 -19.19 5.21
CA ASP A 11 6.83 -18.47 4.35
C ASP A 11 6.32 -17.26 5.13
N ALA A 12 6.88 -16.08 4.82
CA ALA A 12 6.42 -14.82 5.36
C ALA A 12 4.94 -14.62 4.96
N ALA A 13 4.03 -14.79 5.91
CA ALA A 13 2.60 -14.71 5.68
C ALA A 13 2.22 -13.36 5.05
N GLU A 14 1.82 -13.38 3.78
CA GLU A 14 1.16 -12.25 3.16
C GLU A 14 -0.13 -11.98 3.94
N SER A 15 -0.31 -10.73 4.38
CA SER A 15 -1.48 -10.34 5.15
C SER A 15 -2.15 -9.15 4.50
N CYS A 16 -3.48 -9.18 4.49
CA CYS A 16 -4.33 -8.07 4.06
C CYS A 16 -5.30 -7.78 5.21
N ASN A 17 -5.37 -6.54 5.65
CA ASN A 17 -6.37 -6.09 6.61
C ASN A 17 -7.15 -4.93 6.02
N ILE A 18 -8.47 -5.03 6.04
CA ILE A 18 -9.38 -4.00 5.57
C ILE A 18 -10.30 -3.68 6.74
N LYS A 19 -10.44 -2.41 7.11
CA LYS A 19 -11.65 -1.99 7.83
C LYS A 19 -12.21 -0.73 7.18
N SER A 20 -13.52 -0.68 7.14
CA SER A 20 -14.29 0.47 6.72
C SER A 20 -15.13 0.91 7.90
N PHE A 21 -15.24 2.22 8.10
CA PHE A 21 -16.00 2.84 9.16
C PHE A 21 -16.85 3.95 8.56
N SER A 22 -18.13 3.95 8.88
CA SER A 22 -19.02 5.10 8.68
C SER A 22 -19.06 5.89 9.99
N ASN A 23 -18.67 7.16 9.93
CA ASN A 23 -18.85 8.05 11.07
C ASN A 23 -20.28 8.65 11.08
N PRO A 24 -20.77 9.11 12.24
CA PRO A 24 -22.08 9.75 12.36
C PRO A 24 -22.20 11.09 11.60
N ASP A 25 -21.08 11.67 11.18
CA ASP A 25 -20.99 12.85 10.30
C ASP A 25 -21.22 12.52 8.81
N GLY A 26 -21.40 11.24 8.46
CA GLY A 26 -21.56 10.77 7.07
C GLY A 26 -20.23 10.52 6.35
N CYS A 27 -19.08 10.78 6.98
CA CYS A 27 -17.76 10.54 6.42
C CYS A 27 -17.47 9.04 6.34
N ILE A 28 -17.01 8.58 5.17
CA ILE A 28 -16.58 7.19 4.97
C ILE A 28 -15.06 7.12 5.11
N ARG A 29 -14.61 6.29 6.05
CA ARG A 29 -13.19 6.06 6.30
C ARG A 29 -12.85 4.61 6.05
N THR A 30 -12.07 4.37 5.01
CA THR A 30 -11.57 3.03 4.69
C THR A 30 -10.07 3.00 4.84
N TRP A 31 -9.55 1.95 5.47
CA TRP A 31 -8.13 1.68 5.50
C TRP A 31 -7.87 0.25 5.06
N LEU A 32 -6.82 0.12 4.25
CA LEU A 32 -6.33 -1.15 3.73
C LEU A 32 -4.83 -1.19 4.01
N GLN A 33 -4.38 -2.24 4.68
CA GLN A 33 -2.96 -2.51 4.84
C GLN A 33 -2.63 -3.87 4.27
N ARG A 34 -1.61 -3.93 3.41
CA ARG A 34 -1.06 -5.17 2.87
C ARG A 34 0.43 -5.23 3.17
N LYS A 35 0.87 -6.35 3.72
CA LYS A 35 2.28 -6.60 4.02
C LYS A 35 2.76 -7.90 3.39
N SER A 36 3.93 -7.84 2.77
CA SER A 36 4.69 -8.96 2.26
C SER A 36 6.09 -8.96 2.88
N LYS A 37 6.91 -9.95 2.52
CA LYS A 37 8.30 -10.06 2.98
C LYS A 37 9.14 -8.80 2.74
N ASP A 38 8.93 -8.16 1.58
CA ASP A 38 9.80 -7.09 1.09
C ASP A 38 9.06 -5.77 0.85
N SER A 39 7.74 -5.74 1.06
CA SER A 39 6.93 -4.56 0.81
C SER A 39 5.77 -4.42 1.80
N GLU A 40 5.40 -3.18 2.09
CA GLU A 40 4.23 -2.84 2.86
C GLU A 40 3.51 -1.69 2.17
N VAL A 41 2.19 -1.78 2.08
CA VAL A 41 1.31 -0.75 1.52
C VAL A 41 0.21 -0.45 2.52
N ASP A 42 0.06 0.81 2.91
CA ASP A 42 -1.07 1.32 3.70
C ASP A 42 -1.83 2.33 2.84
N VAL A 43 -3.11 2.09 2.62
CA VAL A 43 -4.02 2.97 1.88
C VAL A 43 -5.07 3.46 2.86
N ARG A 44 -5.30 4.77 2.85
CA ARG A 44 -6.34 5.42 3.65
C ARG A 44 -7.19 6.25 2.73
N ILE A 45 -8.49 6.02 2.78
CA ILE A 45 -9.50 6.75 2.04
C ILE A 45 -10.37 7.45 3.07
N VAL A 46 -10.47 8.77 2.96
CA VAL A 46 -11.34 9.61 3.77
C VAL A 46 -12.13 10.45 2.79
N ASP A 47 -13.42 10.14 2.64
CA ASP A 47 -14.27 10.70 1.59
C ASP A 47 -13.65 10.49 0.20
N ASP A 48 -13.14 11.55 -0.43
CA ASP A 48 -12.48 11.53 -1.74
C ASP A 48 -10.94 11.64 -1.66
N ASP A 49 -10.38 11.90 -0.47
CA ASP A 49 -8.94 11.95 -0.23
C ASP A 49 -8.35 10.55 -0.05
N VAL A 50 -7.29 10.27 -0.81
CA VAL A 50 -6.59 8.98 -0.82
C VAL A 50 -5.12 9.19 -0.46
N THR A 51 -4.71 8.63 0.67
CA THR A 51 -3.31 8.59 1.12
C THR A 51 -2.74 7.18 0.96
N ILE A 52 -1.64 7.05 0.23
CA ILE A 52 -0.94 5.79 0.00
C ILE A 52 0.47 5.87 0.56
N LYS A 53 0.81 4.98 1.50
CA LYS A 53 2.18 4.78 2.01
C LYS A 53 2.73 3.48 1.45
N LEU A 54 3.86 3.57 0.76
CA LEU A 54 4.59 2.42 0.23
C LEU A 54 5.94 2.32 0.93
N PHE A 55 6.20 1.18 1.57
CA PHE A 55 7.52 0.83 2.08
C PHE A 55 8.03 -0.38 1.28
N GLN A 56 9.20 -0.28 0.67
CA GLN A 56 9.72 -1.38 -0.15
C GLN A 56 11.22 -1.54 -0.04
N ARG A 57 11.68 -2.78 0.15
CA ARG A 57 13.11 -3.11 0.06
C ARG A 57 13.60 -2.81 -1.35
N LYS A 58 14.78 -2.18 -1.49
CA LYS A 58 15.42 -1.76 -2.75
C LYS A 58 15.13 -2.77 -3.87
N LYS A 59 14.20 -2.42 -4.74
CA LYS A 59 13.79 -3.16 -5.92
C LYS A 59 13.78 -2.19 -7.08
N ILE A 60 14.13 -2.68 -8.27
CA ILE A 60 14.20 -1.86 -9.47
C ILE A 60 12.75 -1.50 -9.89
N ASN A 61 12.47 -0.21 -10.05
CA ASN A 61 11.31 0.36 -10.78
C ASN A 61 9.89 0.32 -10.17
N CYS A 62 9.70 0.22 -8.85
CA CYS A 62 8.33 0.21 -8.29
C CYS A 62 7.53 1.51 -8.54
N LEU A 63 8.20 2.66 -8.61
CA LEU A 63 7.55 3.94 -8.87
C LEU A 63 6.87 4.00 -10.25
N LEU A 64 7.41 3.31 -11.24
CA LEU A 64 6.78 3.25 -12.56
C LEU A 64 5.45 2.49 -12.50
N SER A 65 5.39 1.40 -11.73
CA SER A 65 4.15 0.68 -11.48
C SER A 65 3.16 1.54 -10.69
N VAL A 66 3.64 2.26 -9.65
CA VAL A 66 2.78 3.16 -8.87
C VAL A 66 2.19 4.27 -9.76
N ALA A 67 3.00 4.90 -10.60
CA ALA A 67 2.52 5.95 -11.51
C ALA A 67 1.41 5.44 -12.44
N LYS A 68 1.54 4.22 -12.98
CA LYS A 68 0.48 3.59 -13.78
C LYS A 68 -0.79 3.35 -12.98
N PHE A 69 -0.69 2.85 -11.75
CA PHE A 69 -1.87 2.62 -10.91
C PHE A 69 -2.57 3.92 -10.51
N LEU A 70 -1.81 4.99 -10.26
CA LEU A 70 -2.40 6.30 -9.99
C LEU A 70 -3.21 6.78 -11.20
N ASP A 71 -2.70 6.61 -12.41
CA ASP A 71 -3.38 6.97 -13.66
C ASP A 71 -4.62 6.09 -13.92
N GLU A 72 -4.48 4.77 -13.82
CA GLU A 72 -5.58 3.80 -14.02
C GLU A 72 -6.73 3.99 -13.02
N LEU A 73 -6.42 4.37 -11.78
CA LEU A 73 -7.40 4.64 -10.73
C LEU A 73 -7.90 6.10 -10.74
N GLN A 74 -7.44 6.92 -11.70
CA GLN A 74 -7.77 8.33 -11.82
C GLN A 74 -7.51 9.11 -10.52
N LEU A 75 -6.40 8.81 -9.84
CA LEU A 75 -5.99 9.50 -8.62
C LEU A 75 -5.17 10.75 -8.98
N GLU A 76 -5.75 11.91 -8.71
CA GLU A 76 -5.09 13.19 -8.88
C GLU A 76 -4.05 13.38 -7.77
N LEU A 77 -2.78 13.37 -8.14
CA LEU A 77 -1.68 13.42 -7.18
C LEU A 77 -1.44 14.86 -6.71
N HIS A 78 -1.68 15.12 -5.43
CA HIS A 78 -1.48 16.45 -4.82
C HIS A 78 -0.07 16.64 -4.25
N HIS A 79 0.44 15.61 -3.58
CA HIS A 79 1.74 15.70 -2.92
C HIS A 79 2.43 14.34 -2.88
N VAL A 80 3.75 14.37 -3.10
CA VAL A 80 4.63 13.21 -3.00
C VAL A 80 5.75 13.52 -2.03
N ALA A 81 5.95 12.64 -1.06
CA ALA A 81 7.17 12.59 -0.28
C ALA A 81 7.84 11.23 -0.45
N GLY A 82 9.17 11.24 -0.48
CA GLY A 82 9.98 10.04 -0.63
C GLY A 82 11.25 10.12 0.19
N GLY A 83 11.69 8.98 0.68
CA GLY A 83 12.92 8.86 1.44
C GLY A 83 13.48 7.46 1.35
N HIS A 84 14.70 7.28 1.84
CA HIS A 84 15.31 5.96 1.96
C HIS A 84 15.91 5.80 3.35
N VAL A 85 15.74 4.62 3.91
CA VAL A 85 16.31 4.25 5.21
C VAL A 85 16.98 2.89 5.04
N GLY A 86 18.31 2.89 5.07
CA GLY A 86 19.12 1.69 4.85
C GLY A 86 18.84 1.04 3.49
N LYS A 87 18.16 -0.12 3.51
CA LYS A 87 17.82 -0.91 2.32
C LYS A 87 16.38 -0.71 1.84
N TYR A 88 15.62 0.20 2.44
CA TYR A 88 14.22 0.42 2.11
C TYR A 88 13.99 1.82 1.56
N TYR A 89 13.10 1.91 0.59
CA TYR A 89 12.50 3.16 0.15
C TYR A 89 11.12 3.30 0.77
N SER A 90 10.80 4.49 1.23
CA SER A 90 9.47 4.86 1.72
C SER A 90 8.92 5.98 0.85
N PHE A 91 7.69 5.82 0.39
CA PHE A 91 6.97 6.82 -0.39
C PHE A 91 5.61 7.09 0.25
N LEU A 92 5.19 8.34 0.18
CA LEU A 92 3.88 8.82 0.59
C LEU A 92 3.29 9.58 -0.60
N PHE A 93 2.12 9.13 -1.06
CA PHE A 93 1.35 9.77 -2.11
C PHE A 93 0.05 10.26 -1.48
N ASN A 94 -0.16 11.56 -1.47
CA ASN A 94 -1.46 12.15 -1.14
C ASN A 94 -2.13 12.51 -2.45
N SER A 95 -3.30 11.96 -2.66
CA SER A 95 -4.06 12.09 -3.90
C SER A 95 -5.54 12.22 -3.61
N LYS A 96 -6.32 12.50 -4.64
CA LYS A 96 -7.77 12.60 -4.58
C LYS A 96 -8.39 11.79 -5.70
N VAL A 97 -9.56 11.20 -5.48
CA VAL A 97 -10.31 10.55 -6.57
C VAL A 97 -10.73 11.63 -7.56
N GLY A 98 -10.17 11.57 -8.76
CA GLY A 98 -10.55 12.44 -9.87
C GLY A 98 -11.98 12.13 -10.32
N ILE A 99 -12.76 13.16 -10.56
CA ILE A 99 -14.10 13.04 -11.13
C ILE A 99 -13.99 13.48 -12.59
N SER A 100 -13.89 12.52 -13.52
CA SER A 100 -14.12 12.83 -14.93
C SER A 100 -15.63 12.89 -15.18
N PHE A 101 -16.13 14.08 -15.54
CA PHE A 101 -17.51 14.31 -16.00
C PHE A 101 -17.64 14.09 -17.51
#